data_AF-A0A166HSP8-F1
#
_entry.id   AF-A0A166HSP8-F1
#
_cell.length_a   1.000
_cell.length_b   1.000
_cell.length_c   1.000
_cell.angle_alpha   90.00
_cell.angle_beta   90.00
_cell.angle_gamma   90.00
#
_symmetry.space_group_name_H-M   'P 1'
#
loop_
_entity.id
_entity.type
_entity.pdbx_description
1 polymer ?
#
loop_
_entity_poly.entity_id
_entity_poly.type
_entity_poly.pdbx_seq_one_letter_code
_entity_poly.pdbx_strand_id
1 'polypeptide(L)'
;MAHQQAAPTDNVFLNPSDKFWNLYIVDAEKHDKIRLERWKGDTDGILIFTGLFAAAVATFLVSTIPSLSPDTGDETVALLSQIFAVLGNQTGQNVQSTDPLLHAFKPSPSTVWVNSLWVSSLILSLVSALAATLVQQWSRVYSQGTQRRGSPNIRGPVYAALAHGVDRFHMEGAILSVVSLLHVAVMLFFAGFLVLLWSTNPVVAIVSSTLTATGACVTWASVPYPSWHPGPHIAHL
;
A
#
# COMPACT_ATOMS: atom_id res chain seq x y z
N MET A 1 -0.59 32.42 -12.47
CA MET A 1 -0.10 33.10 -13.69
C MET A 1 0.32 32.02 -14.68
N ALA A 2 -0.53 31.74 -15.66
CA ALA A 2 -0.26 30.75 -16.70
C ALA A 2 0.62 31.41 -17.76
N HIS A 3 1.84 30.90 -17.95
CA HIS A 3 2.65 31.24 -19.12
C HIS A 3 2.05 30.54 -20.34
N GLN A 4 1.12 31.23 -21.00
CA GLN A 4 0.63 30.83 -22.31
C GLN A 4 1.71 31.18 -23.33
N GLN A 5 2.54 30.19 -23.65
CA GLN A 5 3.52 30.30 -24.73
C GLN A 5 2.74 30.31 -26.05
N ALA A 6 2.51 31.49 -26.62
CA ALA A 6 1.88 31.64 -27.92
C ALA A 6 2.65 30.85 -28.98
N ALA A 7 1.94 30.08 -29.82
CA ALA A 7 2.55 29.35 -30.93
C ALA A 7 3.30 30.34 -31.84
N PRO A 8 4.61 30.15 -32.08
CA PRO A 8 5.36 31.07 -32.92
C PRO A 8 4.88 30.96 -34.38
N THR A 9 4.50 32.10 -34.95
CA THR A 9 4.15 32.27 -36.37
C THR A 9 5.21 31.67 -37.28
N ASP A 10 4.79 31.09 -38.41
CA ASP A 10 5.57 30.27 -39.36
C ASP A 10 6.92 30.86 -39.85
N ASN A 11 7.20 32.13 -39.55
CA ASN A 11 8.36 32.89 -40.01
C ASN A 11 9.55 32.89 -39.02
N VAL A 12 9.42 32.24 -37.84
CA VAL A 12 10.40 32.36 -36.74
C VAL A 12 11.51 31.30 -36.78
N PHE A 13 11.31 30.17 -37.48
CA PHE A 13 12.29 29.09 -37.53
C PHE A 13 13.12 29.16 -38.81
N LEU A 14 14.40 29.51 -38.66
CA LEU A 14 15.38 29.50 -39.77
C LEU A 14 15.73 28.07 -40.24
N ASN A 15 15.49 27.05 -39.40
CA ASN A 15 15.82 25.65 -39.68
C ASN A 15 14.58 24.74 -39.55
N PRO A 16 14.25 23.92 -40.56
CA PRO A 16 13.17 22.93 -40.48
C PRO A 16 13.26 21.97 -39.29
N SER A 17 14.48 21.62 -38.86
CA SER A 17 14.70 20.76 -37.68
C SER A 17 14.24 21.43 -36.39
N ASP A 18 14.52 22.72 -36.21
CA ASP A 18 14.05 23.49 -35.04
C ASP A 18 12.53 23.55 -34.99
N LYS A 19 11.87 23.70 -36.14
CA LYS A 19 10.40 23.68 -36.25
C LYS A 19 9.83 22.32 -35.82
N PHE A 20 10.39 21.21 -36.34
CA PHE A 20 9.97 19.86 -35.97
C PHE A 20 10.11 19.60 -34.47
N TRP A 21 11.31 19.85 -33.91
CA TRP A 21 11.56 19.63 -32.49
C TRP A 21 10.71 20.53 -31.60
N ASN A 22 10.46 21.77 -32.00
CA ASN A 22 9.58 22.65 -31.25
C ASN A 22 8.14 22.13 -31.21
N LEU A 23 7.59 21.71 -32.36
CA LEU A 23 6.25 21.12 -32.43
C LEU A 23 6.15 19.83 -31.58
N TYR A 24 7.15 18.95 -31.68
CA TYR A 24 7.23 17.73 -30.88
C TYR A 24 7.24 18.04 -29.37
N ILE A 25 8.09 18.97 -28.92
CA ILE A 25 8.21 19.29 -27.50
C ILE A 25 6.92 19.93 -26.97
N VAL A 26 6.27 20.82 -27.74
CA VAL A 26 5.00 21.44 -27.33
C VAL A 26 3.91 20.39 -27.13
N ASP A 27 3.81 19.41 -28.03
CA ASP A 27 2.83 18.33 -27.88
C ASP A 27 3.20 17.36 -26.75
N ALA A 28 4.48 17.00 -26.62
CA ALA A 28 4.96 16.10 -25.58
C ALA A 28 4.80 16.70 -24.17
N GLU A 29 5.05 18.00 -23.98
CA GLU A 29 4.89 18.69 -22.70
C GLU A 29 3.43 18.64 -22.21
N LYS A 30 2.44 18.70 -23.11
CA LYS A 30 1.03 18.57 -22.76
C LYS A 30 0.72 17.18 -22.19
N HIS A 31 1.22 16.13 -22.83
CA HIS A 31 1.02 14.75 -22.38
C HIS A 31 1.76 14.48 -21.07
N ASP A 32 3.00 14.95 -20.96
CA ASP A 32 3.82 14.73 -19.77
C ASP A 32 3.29 15.47 -18.55
N LYS A 33 2.70 16.66 -18.73
CA LYS A 33 2.03 17.35 -17.63
C LYS A 33 0.92 16.47 -17.02
N ILE A 34 0.07 15.88 -17.87
CA ILE A 34 -1.02 14.99 -17.42
C ILE A 34 -0.45 13.75 -16.72
N ARG A 35 0.59 13.12 -17.31
CA ARG A 35 1.25 11.95 -16.72
C ARG A 35 1.84 12.27 -15.34
N LEU A 36 2.58 13.36 -15.22
CA LEU A 36 3.24 13.76 -13.96
C LEU A 36 2.23 14.12 -12.88
N GLU A 37 1.15 14.83 -13.23
CA GLU A 37 0.08 15.15 -12.27
C GLU A 37 -0.60 13.86 -11.76
N ARG A 38 -0.85 12.90 -12.64
CA ARG A 38 -1.40 11.59 -12.28
C ARG A 38 -0.46 10.79 -11.39
N TRP A 39 0.80 10.60 -11.79
CA TRP A 39 1.79 9.84 -11.01
C TRP A 39 2.01 10.44 -9.63
N LYS A 40 2.02 11.77 -9.55
CA LYS A 40 2.07 12.47 -8.26
C LYS A 40 0.82 12.18 -7.42
N GLY A 41 -0.37 12.32 -7.98
CA GLY A 41 -1.63 12.04 -7.27
C GLY A 41 -1.70 10.61 -6.75
N ASP A 42 -1.35 9.63 -7.59
CA ASP A 42 -1.36 8.21 -7.23
C ASP A 42 -0.35 7.93 -6.09
N THR A 43 0.88 8.42 -6.21
CA THR A 43 1.91 8.21 -5.18
C THR A 43 1.62 8.94 -3.87
N ASP A 44 1.12 10.17 -3.91
CA ASP A 44 0.70 10.91 -2.71
C ASP A 44 -0.45 10.18 -2.00
N GLY A 45 -1.44 9.68 -2.75
CA GLY A 45 -2.53 8.87 -2.22
C GLY A 45 -2.05 7.57 -1.56
N ILE A 46 -1.11 6.86 -2.20
CA ILE A 46 -0.49 5.65 -1.64
C ILE A 46 0.23 5.98 -0.32
N LEU A 47 1.02 7.05 -0.25
CA LEU A 47 1.75 7.42 0.96
C LEU A 47 0.82 7.73 2.13
N ILE A 48 -0.23 8.52 1.90
CA ILE A 48 -1.22 8.88 2.93
C ILE A 48 -1.93 7.62 3.43
N PHE A 49 -2.41 6.79 2.50
CA PHE A 49 -3.11 5.56 2.84
C PHE A 49 -2.20 4.60 3.60
N THR A 50 -0.98 4.36 3.13
CA THR A 50 -0.01 3.49 3.81
C THR A 50 0.25 3.98 5.24
N GLY A 51 0.43 5.28 5.46
CA GLY A 51 0.66 5.82 6.81
C GLY A 51 -0.50 5.55 7.77
N LEU A 52 -1.73 5.77 7.31
CA LEU A 52 -2.95 5.50 8.10
C LEU A 52 -3.14 4.00 8.35
N PHE A 53 -2.93 3.17 7.33
CA PHE A 53 -3.00 1.73 7.43
C PHE A 53 -1.94 1.18 8.40
N ALA A 54 -0.70 1.63 8.29
CA ALA A 54 0.39 1.23 9.17
C ALA A 54 0.08 1.57 10.64
N ALA A 55 -0.49 2.75 10.92
CA ALA A 55 -0.91 3.13 12.27
C ALA A 55 -2.04 2.23 12.81
N ALA A 56 -3.03 1.92 11.98
CA ALA A 56 -4.10 1.00 12.34
C ALA A 56 -3.55 -0.39 12.65
N VAL A 57 -2.74 -0.98 11.76
CA VAL A 57 -2.10 -2.29 11.96
C VAL A 57 -1.22 -2.29 13.21
N ALA A 58 -0.43 -1.24 13.44
CA ALA A 58 0.42 -1.12 14.62
C ALA A 58 -0.39 -1.11 15.92
N THR A 59 -1.57 -0.48 15.94
CA THR A 59 -2.45 -0.49 17.12
C THR A 59 -2.88 -1.91 17.48
N PHE A 60 -3.32 -2.69 16.49
CA PHE A 60 -3.68 -4.08 16.70
C PHE A 60 -2.47 -4.93 17.13
N LEU A 61 -1.32 -4.67 16.51
CA LEU A 61 -0.08 -5.40 16.79
C LEU A 61 0.42 -5.16 18.23
N VAL A 62 0.33 -3.93 18.74
CA VAL A 62 0.64 -3.61 20.14
C VAL A 62 -0.25 -4.40 21.10
N SER A 63 -1.51 -4.64 20.74
CA SER A 63 -2.42 -5.45 21.56
C SER A 63 -2.16 -6.95 21.46
N THR A 64 -1.66 -7.48 20.33
CA THR A 64 -1.52 -8.93 20.12
C THR A 64 -0.10 -9.46 20.28
N ILE A 65 0.95 -8.67 20.12
CA ILE A 65 2.33 -9.11 20.33
C ILE A 65 2.57 -9.67 21.75
N PRO A 66 2.02 -9.06 22.82
CA PRO A 66 2.18 -9.62 24.17
C PRO A 66 1.68 -11.07 24.29
N SER A 67 0.67 -11.47 23.52
CA SER A 67 0.15 -12.84 23.54
C SER A 67 1.08 -13.90 22.90
N LEU A 68 2.22 -13.48 22.35
CA LEU A 68 3.30 -14.37 21.92
C LEU A 68 4.32 -14.66 23.03
N SER A 69 4.18 -14.04 24.20
CA SER A 69 5.00 -14.23 25.39
C SER A 69 4.14 -14.78 26.54
N PRO A 70 4.71 -15.56 27.47
CA PRO A 70 4.00 -15.92 28.70
C PRO A 70 3.55 -14.66 29.45
N ASP A 71 2.29 -14.66 29.89
CA ASP A 71 1.77 -13.65 30.80
C ASP A 71 2.29 -13.97 32.21
N THR A 72 2.99 -13.02 32.81
CA THR A 72 3.49 -13.14 34.19
C THR A 72 2.36 -13.31 35.20
N GLY A 73 1.15 -12.84 34.88
CA GLY A 73 -0.07 -13.07 35.65
C GLY A 73 -0.50 -14.54 35.63
N ASP A 74 -0.56 -15.16 34.45
CA ASP A 74 -0.92 -16.57 34.30
C ASP A 74 0.13 -17.50 34.91
N GLU A 75 1.42 -17.18 34.81
CA GLU A 75 2.47 -17.91 35.54
C GLU A 75 2.27 -17.81 37.05
N THR A 76 1.89 -16.63 37.56
CA THR A 76 1.61 -16.44 38.99
C THR A 76 0.39 -17.24 39.43
N VAL A 77 -0.68 -17.29 38.63
CA VAL A 77 -1.89 -18.08 38.90
C VAL A 77 -1.59 -19.58 38.84
N ALA A 78 -0.79 -20.03 37.88
CA ALA A 78 -0.35 -21.42 37.77
C ALA A 78 0.49 -21.83 38.99
N LEU A 79 1.44 -20.98 39.40
CA LEU A 79 2.23 -21.19 40.62
C LEU A 79 1.34 -21.16 41.88
N LEU A 80 0.38 -20.24 41.99
CA LEU A 80 -0.57 -20.21 43.11
C LEU A 80 -1.41 -21.49 43.16
N SER A 81 -1.93 -21.95 42.02
CA SER A 81 -2.71 -23.18 41.91
C SER A 81 -1.88 -24.39 42.34
N GLN A 82 -0.61 -24.45 41.92
CA GLN A 82 0.31 -25.50 42.32
C GLN A 82 0.60 -25.46 43.83
N ILE A 83 0.81 -24.26 44.40
CA ILE A 83 0.99 -24.08 45.85
C ILE A 83 -0.26 -24.55 46.61
N PHE A 84 -1.47 -24.20 46.14
CA PHE A 84 -2.72 -24.67 46.74
C PHE A 84 -2.88 -26.19 46.62
N ALA A 85 -2.49 -26.80 45.50
CA ALA A 85 -2.53 -28.25 45.32
C ALA A 85 -1.57 -28.97 46.27
N VAL A 86 -0.35 -28.45 46.45
CA VAL A 86 0.63 -28.98 47.41
C VAL A 86 0.15 -28.82 48.85
N LEU A 87 -0.45 -27.67 49.19
CA LEU A 87 -0.96 -27.39 50.54
C LEU A 87 -2.21 -28.21 50.88
N GLY A 88 -3.09 -28.44 49.90
CA GLY A 88 -4.29 -29.27 50.05
C GLY A 88 -4.00 -30.77 50.18
N ASN A 89 -2.90 -31.25 49.58
CA ASN A 89 -2.51 -32.66 49.60
C ASN A 89 -1.70 -33.07 50.86
N GLN A 90 -1.56 -32.18 51.85
CA GLN A 90 -0.82 -32.45 53.10
C GLN A 90 -1.54 -33.41 54.08
N THR A 91 -2.72 -33.94 53.73
CA THR A 91 -3.50 -34.83 54.63
C THR A 91 -3.31 -36.33 54.38
N GLY A 92 -2.52 -36.76 53.39
CA GLY A 92 -2.19 -38.18 53.30
C GLY A 92 -1.43 -38.61 52.04
N GLN A 93 -0.22 -39.13 52.29
CA GLN A 93 0.60 -39.99 51.42
C GLN A 93 1.54 -39.34 50.41
N ASN A 94 2.80 -39.78 50.53
CA ASN A 94 3.96 -39.68 49.63
C ASN A 94 4.00 -38.50 48.65
N VAL A 95 4.85 -37.53 48.98
CA VAL A 95 5.33 -36.50 48.06
C VAL A 95 6.18 -37.18 46.99
N GLN A 96 5.53 -37.66 45.93
CA GLN A 96 6.21 -37.92 44.68
C GLN A 96 6.56 -36.54 44.12
N SER A 97 7.86 -36.22 44.13
CA SER A 97 8.45 -35.03 43.52
C SER A 97 7.97 -34.98 42.07
N THR A 98 6.84 -34.31 41.85
CA THR A 98 6.39 -34.00 40.51
C THR A 98 7.28 -32.85 40.13
N ASP A 99 8.36 -33.18 39.41
CA ASP A 99 9.23 -32.21 38.73
C ASP A 99 8.31 -31.09 38.22
N PRO A 100 8.54 -29.81 38.57
CA PRO A 100 7.66 -28.77 38.10
C PRO A 100 7.72 -28.83 36.58
N LEU A 101 6.67 -29.38 35.97
CA LEU A 101 6.38 -29.21 34.56
C LEU A 101 6.09 -27.71 34.43
N LEU A 102 7.17 -26.92 34.39
CA LEU A 102 7.22 -25.63 33.73
C LEU A 102 6.83 -25.95 32.30
N HIS A 103 5.52 -25.99 32.06
CA HIS A 103 4.97 -26.09 30.73
C HIS A 103 5.55 -24.92 29.96
N ALA A 104 6.55 -25.22 29.12
CA ALA A 104 7.18 -24.22 28.28
C ALA A 104 6.07 -23.52 27.50
N PHE A 105 5.94 -22.21 27.71
CA PHE A 105 4.88 -21.43 27.09
C PHE A 105 4.91 -21.65 25.58
N LYS A 106 3.77 -22.09 25.05
CA LYS A 106 3.58 -22.27 23.61
C LYS A 106 2.37 -21.43 23.21
N PRO A 107 2.56 -20.34 22.45
CA PRO A 107 1.45 -19.51 22.02
C PRO A 107 0.50 -20.33 21.13
N SER A 108 -0.78 -19.97 21.18
CA SER A 108 -1.79 -20.58 20.32
C SER A 108 -1.37 -20.45 18.83
N PRO A 109 -1.57 -21.50 18.01
CA PRO A 109 -1.34 -21.42 16.57
C PRO A 109 -2.07 -20.23 15.93
N SER A 110 -3.30 -19.93 16.36
CA SER A 110 -4.07 -18.78 15.84
C SER A 110 -3.36 -17.46 16.09
N THR A 111 -2.80 -17.27 17.30
CA THR A 111 -2.05 -16.07 17.68
C THR A 111 -0.80 -15.89 16.82
N VAL A 112 -0.08 -16.98 16.55
CA VAL A 112 1.12 -16.94 15.69
C VAL A 112 0.74 -16.54 14.26
N TRP A 113 -0.33 -17.13 13.70
CA TRP A 113 -0.83 -16.79 12.36
C TRP A 113 -1.28 -15.33 12.25
N VAL A 114 -2.08 -14.84 13.21
CA VAL A 114 -2.57 -13.45 13.21
C VAL A 114 -1.40 -12.46 13.23
N ASN A 115 -0.47 -12.62 14.17
CA ASN A 115 0.68 -11.71 14.26
C ASN A 115 1.58 -11.80 13.01
N SER A 116 1.78 -13.00 12.45
CA SER A 116 2.57 -13.17 11.22
C SER A 116 1.94 -12.47 10.01
N LEU A 117 0.62 -12.61 9.85
CA LEU A 117 -0.14 -11.95 8.78
C LEU A 117 -0.10 -10.43 8.92
N TRP A 118 -0.27 -9.91 10.15
CA TRP A 118 -0.25 -8.48 10.41
C TRP A 118 1.13 -7.85 10.26
N VAL A 119 2.19 -8.48 10.77
CA VAL A 119 3.57 -8.02 10.53
C VAL A 119 3.89 -8.03 9.04
N SER A 120 3.50 -9.09 8.32
CA SER A 120 3.69 -9.19 6.87
C SER A 120 2.93 -8.09 6.11
N SER A 121 1.68 -7.81 6.51
CA SER A 121 0.89 -6.70 5.95
C SER A 121 1.57 -5.34 6.18
N LEU A 122 2.12 -5.11 7.38
CA LEU A 122 2.80 -3.88 7.72
C LEU A 122 4.06 -3.70 6.86
N ILE A 123 4.89 -4.74 6.75
CA ILE A 123 6.12 -4.72 5.93
C ILE A 123 5.78 -4.44 4.46
N LEU A 124 4.80 -5.15 3.89
CA LEU A 124 4.41 -4.93 2.50
C LEU A 124 3.90 -3.51 2.27
N SER A 125 3.12 -2.95 3.19
CA SER A 125 2.66 -1.57 3.09
C SER A 125 3.82 -0.56 3.13
N LEU A 126 4.85 -0.80 3.95
CA LEU A 126 6.04 0.05 4.00
C LEU A 126 6.87 -0.06 2.71
N VAL A 127 7.01 -1.28 2.16
CA VAL A 127 7.67 -1.49 0.86
C VAL A 127 6.93 -0.75 -0.25
N SER A 128 5.59 -0.74 -0.25
CA SER A 128 4.81 0.02 -1.23
C SER A 128 5.02 1.53 -1.06
N ALA A 129 5.07 2.06 0.16
CA ALA A 129 5.40 3.47 0.38
C ALA A 129 6.81 3.82 -0.12
N LEU A 130 7.82 3.00 0.16
CA LEU A 130 9.17 3.23 -0.36
C LEU A 130 9.18 3.21 -1.89
N ALA A 131 8.50 2.26 -2.52
CA ALA A 131 8.39 2.21 -3.98
C ALA A 131 7.68 3.45 -4.55
N ALA A 132 6.60 3.94 -3.90
CA ALA A 132 5.95 5.19 -4.28
C ALA A 132 6.91 6.39 -4.18
N THR A 133 7.75 6.47 -3.14
CA THR A 133 8.75 7.55 -3.04
C THR A 133 9.80 7.50 -4.16
N LEU A 134 10.19 6.31 -4.61
CA LEU A 134 11.09 6.15 -5.76
C LEU A 134 10.44 6.65 -7.05
N VAL A 135 9.17 6.31 -7.28
CA VAL A 135 8.41 6.85 -8.42
C VAL A 135 8.33 8.37 -8.37
N GLN A 136 8.11 8.97 -7.19
CA GLN A 136 8.12 10.43 -7.03
C GLN A 136 9.48 11.03 -7.38
N GLN A 137 10.57 10.39 -6.96
CA GLN A 137 11.92 10.82 -7.27
C GLN A 137 12.20 10.75 -8.78
N TRP A 138 11.86 9.65 -9.44
CA TRP A 138 12.03 9.49 -10.88
C TRP A 138 11.18 10.49 -11.68
N SER A 139 9.92 10.70 -11.27
CA SER A 139 9.02 11.69 -11.88
C SER A 139 9.61 13.11 -11.80
N ARG A 140 10.24 13.45 -10.67
CA ARG A 140 10.90 14.74 -10.47
C ARG A 140 12.13 14.89 -11.36
N VAL A 141 12.98 13.85 -11.44
CA VAL A 141 14.16 13.85 -12.32
C VAL A 141 13.74 14.00 -13.78
N TYR A 142 12.70 13.26 -14.20
CA TYR A 142 12.13 13.39 -15.54
C TYR A 142 11.64 14.81 -15.82
N SER A 143 10.85 15.38 -14.92
CA SER A 143 10.36 16.76 -15.01
C SER A 143 11.49 17.78 -15.17
N GLN A 144 12.55 17.65 -14.38
CA GLN A 144 13.70 18.55 -14.45
C GLN A 144 14.46 18.39 -15.77
N GLY A 145 14.58 17.15 -16.27
CA GLY A 145 15.25 16.85 -17.52
C GLY A 145 14.51 17.40 -18.74
N THR A 146 13.18 17.30 -18.77
CA THR A 146 12.35 17.81 -19.88
C THR A 146 12.23 19.34 -19.88
N GLN A 147 12.27 19.98 -18.71
CA GLN A 147 12.19 21.44 -18.55
C GLN A 147 13.52 22.19 -18.77
N ARG A 148 14.58 21.49 -19.20
CA ARG A 148 15.90 22.12 -19.45
C ARG A 148 15.80 23.21 -20.53
N ARG A 149 16.41 24.37 -20.28
CA ARG A 149 16.45 25.50 -21.26
C ARG A 149 17.47 25.22 -22.37
N GLY A 150 17.14 25.59 -23.60
CA GLY A 150 18.00 25.44 -24.78
C GLY A 150 17.24 25.63 -26.09
N SER A 151 17.95 25.64 -27.23
CA SER A 151 17.32 25.66 -28.55
C SER A 151 16.57 24.34 -28.84
N PRO A 152 15.46 24.37 -29.59
CA PRO A 152 14.66 23.17 -29.88
C PRO A 152 15.47 22.02 -30.49
N ASN A 153 16.39 22.30 -31.42
CA ASN A 153 17.21 21.28 -32.08
C ASN A 153 18.22 20.56 -31.15
N ILE A 154 18.57 21.14 -30.01
CA ILE A 154 19.40 20.48 -28.98
C ILE A 154 18.54 19.79 -27.92
N ARG A 155 17.42 20.42 -27.54
CA ARG A 155 16.55 19.91 -26.48
C ARG A 155 15.70 18.74 -26.94
N GLY A 156 15.22 18.76 -28.18
CA GLY A 156 14.31 17.77 -28.74
C GLY A 156 14.82 16.33 -28.67
N PRO A 157 16.05 16.03 -29.15
CA PRO A 157 16.61 14.68 -29.06
C PRO A 157 16.75 14.18 -27.62
N VAL A 158 17.19 15.04 -26.70
CA VAL A 158 17.33 14.70 -25.27
C VAL A 158 15.95 14.40 -24.67
N TYR A 159 14.96 15.23 -24.95
CA TYR A 159 13.58 15.02 -24.52
C TYR A 159 13.05 13.66 -25.01
N ALA A 160 13.19 13.38 -26.31
CA ALA A 160 12.74 12.13 -26.90
C ALA A 160 13.42 10.92 -26.27
N ALA A 161 14.72 11.00 -25.97
CA ALA A 161 15.44 9.94 -25.26
C ALA A 161 14.92 9.72 -23.84
N LEU A 162 14.60 10.79 -23.10
CA LEU A 162 14.01 10.69 -21.76
C LEU A 162 12.61 10.06 -21.81
N ALA A 163 11.75 10.53 -22.72
CA ALA A 163 10.39 10.02 -22.88
C ALA A 163 10.40 8.53 -23.23
N HIS A 164 11.25 8.14 -24.18
CA HIS A 164 11.42 6.74 -24.56
C HIS A 164 12.01 5.90 -23.41
N GLY A 165 12.86 6.49 -22.57
CA GLY A 165 13.37 5.86 -21.35
C GLY A 165 12.26 5.57 -20.33
N VAL A 166 11.33 6.51 -20.12
CA VAL A 166 10.17 6.33 -19.25
C VAL A 166 9.25 5.22 -19.76
N ASP A 167 8.96 5.22 -21.06
CA ASP A 167 8.11 4.21 -21.67
C ASP A 167 8.78 2.83 -21.60
N ARG A 168 10.09 2.74 -21.86
CA ARG A 168 10.87 1.49 -21.73
C ARG A 168 10.93 0.96 -20.30
N PHE A 169 11.04 1.85 -19.32
CA PHE A 169 11.02 1.49 -17.90
C PHE A 169 9.61 1.13 -17.41
N HIS A 170 8.56 1.31 -18.22
CA HIS A 170 7.17 1.01 -17.88
C HIS A 170 6.72 1.69 -16.58
N MET A 171 6.90 3.01 -16.48
CA MET A 171 6.59 3.69 -15.21
C MET A 171 5.14 3.53 -14.76
N GLU A 172 4.18 3.48 -15.69
CA GLU A 172 2.79 3.11 -15.40
C GLU A 172 2.69 1.72 -14.75
N GLY A 173 3.44 0.74 -15.26
CA GLY A 173 3.53 -0.60 -14.67
C GLY A 173 4.15 -0.59 -13.27
N ALA A 174 5.16 0.24 -13.04
CA ALA A 174 5.73 0.43 -11.71
C ALA A 174 4.69 0.95 -10.72
N ILE A 175 3.93 2.00 -11.06
CA ILE A 175 2.86 2.54 -10.20
C ILE A 175 1.79 1.49 -9.92
N LEU A 176 1.34 0.76 -10.95
CA LEU A 176 0.39 -0.33 -10.79
C LEU A 176 0.91 -1.43 -9.87
N SER A 177 2.20 -1.75 -9.93
CA SER A 177 2.84 -2.71 -9.03
C SER A 177 2.88 -2.21 -7.58
N VAL A 178 3.06 -0.90 -7.36
CA VAL A 178 3.01 -0.32 -6.01
C VAL A 178 1.61 -0.45 -5.43
N VAL A 179 0.59 -0.08 -6.22
CA VAL A 179 -0.81 -0.17 -5.82
C VAL A 179 -1.20 -1.63 -5.54
N SER A 180 -0.78 -2.58 -6.37
CA SER A 180 -1.09 -3.99 -6.14
C SER A 180 -0.46 -4.54 -4.86
N LEU A 181 0.78 -4.15 -4.57
CA LEU A 181 1.49 -4.55 -3.36
C LEU A 181 0.79 -4.02 -2.09
N LEU A 182 0.28 -2.79 -2.15
CA LEU A 182 -0.55 -2.22 -1.10
C LEU A 182 -1.89 -2.97 -0.92
N HIS A 183 -2.56 -3.36 -2.01
CA HIS A 183 -3.79 -4.16 -1.92
C HIS A 183 -3.52 -5.54 -1.29
N VAL A 184 -2.41 -6.19 -1.64
CA VAL A 184 -2.00 -7.45 -1.02
C VAL A 184 -1.79 -7.26 0.49
N ALA A 185 -1.12 -6.18 0.91
CA ALA A 185 -0.96 -5.85 2.33
C ALA A 185 -2.32 -5.73 3.05
N VAL A 186 -3.26 -4.99 2.47
CA VAL A 186 -4.61 -4.81 3.03
C VAL A 186 -5.35 -6.15 3.14
N MET A 187 -5.27 -7.00 2.12
CA MET A 187 -5.89 -8.33 2.13
C MET A 187 -5.31 -9.24 3.22
N LEU A 188 -3.98 -9.22 3.43
CA LEU A 188 -3.33 -9.96 4.51
C LEU A 188 -3.80 -9.49 5.90
N PHE A 189 -3.96 -8.18 6.08
CA PHE A 189 -4.46 -7.62 7.32
C PHE A 189 -5.88 -8.10 7.64
N PHE A 190 -6.78 -8.01 6.65
CA PHE A 190 -8.15 -8.50 6.81
C PHE A 190 -8.23 -10.01 7.04
N ALA A 191 -7.37 -10.80 6.39
CA ALA A 191 -7.28 -12.23 6.66
C ALA A 191 -6.90 -12.51 8.12
N GLY A 192 -5.89 -11.81 8.66
CA GLY A 192 -5.52 -11.91 10.07
C GLY A 192 -6.64 -11.43 11.01
N PHE A 193 -7.34 -10.36 10.62
CA PHE A 193 -8.47 -9.83 11.39
C PHE A 193 -9.63 -10.83 11.49
N LEU A 194 -9.98 -11.52 10.39
CA LEU A 194 -10.99 -12.58 10.40
C LEU A 194 -10.57 -13.74 11.31
N VAL A 195 -9.33 -14.22 11.21
CA VAL A 195 -8.82 -15.29 12.08
C VAL A 195 -8.92 -14.90 13.55
N LEU A 196 -8.58 -13.66 13.89
CA LEU A 196 -8.70 -13.14 15.26
C LEU A 196 -10.16 -13.20 15.73
N LEU A 197 -11.08 -12.60 14.97
CA LEU A 197 -12.49 -12.52 15.35
C LEU A 197 -13.11 -13.91 15.54
N TRP A 198 -12.83 -14.84 14.63
CA TRP A 198 -13.30 -16.22 14.74
C TRP A 198 -12.75 -16.95 15.97
N SER A 199 -11.53 -16.63 16.41
CA SER A 199 -10.95 -17.21 17.63
C SER A 199 -11.50 -16.57 18.92
N THR A 200 -11.90 -15.29 18.87
CA THR A 200 -12.38 -14.56 20.05
C THR A 200 -13.86 -14.77 20.30
N ASN A 201 -14.71 -14.49 19.30
CA ASN A 201 -16.16 -14.65 19.45
C ASN A 201 -16.85 -14.82 18.08
N PRO A 202 -17.54 -15.95 17.83
CA PRO A 202 -18.15 -16.23 16.54
C PRO A 202 -19.29 -15.26 16.18
N VAL A 203 -20.00 -14.70 17.16
CA VAL A 203 -21.07 -13.72 16.90
C VAL A 203 -20.48 -12.42 16.37
N VAL A 204 -19.42 -11.92 17.01
CA VAL A 204 -18.70 -10.72 16.52
C VAL A 204 -18.12 -10.97 15.13
N ALA A 205 -17.54 -12.14 14.90
CA ALA A 205 -17.01 -12.54 13.60
C ALA A 205 -18.06 -12.51 12.49
N ILE A 206 -19.26 -13.04 12.75
CA ILE A 206 -20.37 -13.06 11.78
C ILE A 206 -20.83 -11.62 11.47
N VAL A 207 -21.06 -10.79 12.49
CA VAL A 207 -21.49 -9.40 12.31
C VAL A 207 -20.46 -8.62 11.49
N SER A 208 -19.18 -8.68 11.86
CA SER A 208 -18.12 -7.99 11.12
C SER A 208 -17.99 -8.51 9.68
N SER A 209 -18.09 -9.82 9.47
CA SER A 209 -18.02 -10.42 8.12
C SER A 209 -19.17 -9.96 7.22
N THR A 210 -20.39 -9.87 7.75
CA THR A 210 -21.55 -9.38 6.99
C THR A 210 -21.40 -7.91 6.59
N LEU A 211 -20.83 -7.08 7.47
CA LEU A 211 -20.58 -5.67 7.19
C LEU A 211 -19.49 -5.50 6.11
N THR A 212 -18.41 -6.28 6.18
CA THR A 212 -17.37 -6.28 5.14
C THR A 212 -17.92 -6.78 3.79
N ALA A 213 -18.75 -7.82 3.81
CA ALA A 213 -19.38 -8.36 2.60
C ALA A 213 -20.35 -7.37 1.94
N THR A 214 -21.13 -6.62 2.72
CA THR A 214 -21.99 -5.55 2.17
C THR A 214 -21.17 -4.42 1.58
N GLY A 215 -20.11 -3.98 2.27
CA GLY A 215 -19.19 -2.97 1.74
C GLY A 215 -18.55 -3.40 0.41
N ALA A 216 -18.05 -4.65 0.34
CA ALA A 216 -17.52 -5.22 -0.88
C ALA A 216 -18.58 -5.33 -1.98
N CYS A 217 -19.80 -5.71 -1.66
CA CYS A 217 -20.89 -5.80 -2.63
C CYS A 217 -21.23 -4.41 -3.21
N VAL A 218 -21.27 -3.37 -2.38
CA VAL A 218 -21.51 -1.99 -2.84
C VAL A 218 -20.39 -1.51 -3.76
N THR A 219 -19.12 -1.78 -3.42
CA THR A 219 -18.01 -1.40 -4.30
C THR A 219 -18.05 -2.18 -5.60
N TRP A 220 -18.26 -3.50 -5.57
CA TRP A 220 -18.42 -4.33 -6.77
C TRP A 220 -19.64 -3.96 -7.61
N ALA A 221 -20.75 -3.52 -7.01
CA ALA A 221 -21.94 -3.03 -7.72
C ALA A 221 -21.75 -1.62 -8.30
N SER A 222 -20.77 -0.86 -7.81
CA SER A 222 -20.36 0.44 -8.38
C SER A 222 -19.31 0.34 -9.48
N VAL A 223 -18.64 -0.82 -9.62
CA VAL A 223 -17.65 -1.11 -10.66
C VAL A 223 -18.22 -1.25 -12.09
N PRO A 224 -19.50 -1.58 -12.35
CA PRO A 224 -20.06 -1.53 -13.69
C PRO A 224 -20.24 -0.07 -14.14
N TYR A 225 -19.18 0.45 -14.78
CA TYR A 225 -19.09 1.57 -15.71
C TYR A 225 -19.19 3.03 -15.17
N PRO A 226 -18.09 3.80 -15.24
CA PRO A 226 -18.18 5.13 -15.81
C PRO A 226 -18.37 4.94 -17.33
N SER A 227 -19.62 4.86 -17.79
CA SER A 227 -19.98 4.81 -19.20
C SER A 227 -19.76 6.18 -19.84
N TRP A 228 -18.50 6.61 -19.95
CA TRP A 228 -18.09 7.64 -20.90
C TRP A 228 -18.06 7.03 -22.31
N HIS A 229 -19.18 6.50 -22.77
CA HIS A 229 -19.40 6.47 -24.21
C HIS A 229 -19.78 7.90 -24.58
N PRO A 230 -18.96 8.65 -25.33
CA PRO A 230 -19.47 9.83 -26.00
C PRO A 230 -20.62 9.35 -26.89
N GLY A 231 -21.85 9.72 -26.54
CA GLY A 231 -23.00 9.39 -27.35
C GLY A 231 -22.77 9.86 -28.79
N PRO A 232 -23.29 9.16 -29.81
CA PRO A 232 -23.01 9.44 -31.23
C PRO A 232 -23.54 10.79 -31.76
N HIS A 233 -23.96 11.71 -30.89
CA HIS A 233 -24.62 12.97 -31.28
C HIS A 233 -23.71 14.20 -31.43
N ILE A 234 -22.38 14.05 -31.35
CA ILE A 234 -21.45 15.19 -31.54
C ILE A 234 -20.52 14.99 -32.76
N ALA A 235 -20.99 14.29 -33.80
CA ALA A 235 -20.27 14.16 -35.07
C ALA A 235 -20.78 15.11 -36.18
N HIS A 236 -21.73 16.01 -35.88
CA HIS A 236 -22.30 16.94 -36.85
C HIS A 236 -22.54 18.33 -36.26
N LEU A 237 -21.48 19.01 -35.82
CA LEU A 237 -21.36 20.47 -35.76
C LEU A 237 -19.88 20.83 -35.94
#